data_AF-A0A932NVR1-F1
#
_entry.id   AF-A0A932NVR1-F1
#
_cell.length_a   1.000
_cell.length_b   1.000
_cell.length_c   1.000
_cell.angle_alpha   90.00
_cell.angle_beta   90.00
_cell.angle_gamma   90.00
#
_symmetry.space_group_name_H-M   'P 1'
#
loop_
_entity.id
_entity.type
_entity.pdbx_description
1 polymer ?
#
loop_
_entity_poly.entity_id
_entity_poly.type
_entity_poly.pdbx_seq_one_letter_code
_entity_poly.pdbx_strand_id
1 'polypeptide(L)'
;MDLNPYSVSARNRPLRVVFLMSEKGDKDNQIDSLVDYCLYVWGGRLNPIIITDGKDIAGDWWDFLQKYDPDVVLTFVDLTEKLIRKIDHFICPMFIQKLDGRDDGRYVVKHECVGFQMLPNDAYLHWGRRYELVVFEDTSKDKEINRFLSRNFGVYNNLAHTEDALSQVTKKYPCKVDSEETLANVLQQLSKRENFHTYPMEYLGKWTPMPDVQHEDRTDCFAVIVGDSIQDFAHYWNRQLAVTDYKRTSFNQLWLSKKVAKNPKLQEALKALIDKEANWDGHSNTVRFESLSLKQVELEKIAKELIGLHAHLVCEAMDKPRMPFFNDFREFQEGDSSFALEKTQQFSLNGQKDIFTITPPQNIKGYHQDDWVVDLKIGYQPQNYGNNVINCEQWWKIPRHLGVVSRMFNNRSARVTKSRFPACLCSKNGCTIQLELPKEYWLFSNLICDEKHYSYGDLRKDLKNKNDYGVETSQQGRNLRGLFGLFNDNFSEAENILSEPFWVDVLNKFCKE
;
A
#
# COMPACT_ATOMS: atom_id res chain seq x y z
N MET A 1 12.79 30.52 -24.26
CA MET A 1 12.52 29.23 -24.89
C MET A 1 11.19 28.77 -24.35
N ASP A 2 10.16 28.77 -25.20
CA ASP A 2 8.88 28.18 -24.84
C ASP A 2 9.07 26.67 -24.90
N LEU A 3 9.01 26.03 -23.74
CA LEU A 3 9.02 24.58 -23.69
C LEU A 3 7.73 24.08 -24.30
N ASN A 4 7.83 23.01 -25.08
CA ASN A 4 6.67 22.37 -25.64
C ASN A 4 5.70 21.98 -24.51
N PRO A 5 4.39 22.21 -24.70
CA PRO A 5 3.40 21.86 -23.70
C PRO A 5 3.46 20.37 -23.40
N TYR A 6 3.30 20.03 -22.12
CA TYR A 6 3.22 18.68 -21.63
C TYR A 6 1.97 18.51 -20.76
N SER A 7 1.57 17.26 -20.62
CA SER A 7 0.41 16.83 -19.85
C SER A 7 0.84 16.12 -18.58
N VAL A 8 0.11 16.35 -17.50
CA VAL A 8 0.28 15.62 -16.24
C VAL A 8 -1.04 14.98 -15.87
N SER A 9 -1.01 13.67 -15.71
CA SER A 9 -2.10 12.86 -15.20
C SER A 9 -1.80 12.50 -13.75
N ALA A 10 -2.65 12.92 -12.83
CA ALA A 10 -2.50 12.71 -11.40
C ALA A 10 -3.61 11.83 -10.83
N ARG A 11 -3.23 10.85 -10.01
CA ARG A 11 -4.17 9.93 -9.33
C ARG A 11 -3.81 9.86 -7.85
N ASN A 12 -4.75 10.15 -6.95
CA ASN A 12 -4.50 9.91 -5.53
C ASN A 12 -4.72 8.44 -5.18
N ARG A 13 -4.01 8.00 -4.15
CA ARG A 13 -4.11 6.68 -3.56
C ARG A 13 -3.64 6.72 -2.10
N PRO A 14 -3.98 5.72 -1.28
CA PRO A 14 -3.43 5.66 0.06
C PRO A 14 -1.93 5.42 0.02
N LEU A 15 -1.31 5.80 1.13
CA LEU A 15 0.08 5.48 1.42
C LEU A 15 0.22 3.96 1.58
N ARG A 16 1.06 3.34 0.75
CA ARG A 16 1.35 1.90 0.85
C ARG A 16 2.46 1.69 1.87
N VAL A 17 2.10 1.20 3.04
CA VAL A 17 3.03 0.92 4.11
C VAL A 17 3.27 -0.59 4.19
N VAL A 18 4.52 -1.01 4.42
CA VAL A 18 4.84 -2.38 4.81
C VAL A 18 5.46 -2.41 6.20
N PHE A 19 5.12 -3.43 6.98
CA PHE A 19 5.66 -3.65 8.32
C PHE A 19 6.62 -4.83 8.32
N LEU A 20 7.88 -4.59 8.70
CA LEU A 20 8.87 -5.63 8.90
C LEU A 20 8.87 -6.09 10.36
N MET A 21 8.67 -7.39 10.57
CA MET A 21 8.53 -7.99 11.90
C MET A 21 9.45 -9.22 12.05
N SER A 22 9.86 -9.50 13.29
CA SER A 22 10.60 -10.73 13.60
C SER A 22 9.69 -11.78 14.20
N GLU A 23 10.05 -13.05 14.01
CA GLU A 23 9.46 -14.15 14.78
C GLU A 23 9.81 -14.10 16.26
N LYS A 24 10.87 -13.35 16.61
CA LYS A 24 11.35 -13.19 17.98
C LYS A 24 10.85 -11.88 18.57
N GLY A 25 10.67 -11.87 19.89
CA GLY A 25 10.32 -10.67 20.65
C GLY A 25 8.83 -10.55 20.95
N ASP A 26 8.40 -9.32 21.22
CA ASP A 26 7.06 -8.98 21.70
C ASP A 26 6.04 -8.86 20.57
N LYS A 27 5.86 -9.96 19.83
CA LYS A 27 5.05 -10.02 18.60
C LYS A 27 3.62 -9.55 18.80
N ASP A 28 3.00 -9.85 19.95
CA ASP A 28 1.60 -9.52 20.15
C ASP A 28 1.39 -8.03 20.31
N ASN A 29 2.20 -7.35 21.12
CA ASN A 29 2.07 -5.91 21.27
C ASN A 29 2.43 -5.18 19.96
N GLN A 30 3.38 -5.72 19.18
CA GLN A 30 3.68 -5.18 17.85
C GLN A 30 2.50 -5.36 16.87
N ILE A 31 1.86 -6.54 16.86
CA ILE A 31 0.64 -6.78 16.06
C ILE A 31 -0.46 -5.83 16.50
N ASP A 32 -0.72 -5.74 17.81
CA ASP A 32 -1.82 -4.94 18.34
C ASP A 32 -1.64 -3.46 17.93
N SER A 33 -0.42 -2.93 18.04
CA SER A 33 -0.09 -1.57 17.60
C SER A 33 -0.19 -1.36 16.09
N LEU A 34 0.15 -2.38 15.28
CA LEU A 34 -0.02 -2.34 13.84
C LEU A 34 -1.50 -2.30 13.45
N VAL A 35 -2.30 -3.16 14.06
CA VAL A 35 -3.76 -3.23 13.83
C VAL A 35 -4.40 -1.92 14.22
N ASP A 36 -4.04 -1.37 15.38
CA ASP A 36 -4.51 -0.07 15.85
C ASP A 36 -4.16 1.03 14.83
N TYR A 37 -2.91 1.10 14.33
CA TYR A 37 -2.56 2.05 13.27
C TYR A 37 -3.38 1.85 12.00
N CYS A 38 -3.49 0.60 11.54
CA CYS A 38 -4.17 0.27 10.28
C CYS A 38 -5.67 0.54 10.34
N LEU A 39 -6.31 0.46 11.52
CA LEU A 39 -7.73 0.72 11.73
C LEU A 39 -8.13 2.16 11.39
N TYR A 40 -7.20 3.11 11.48
CA TYR A 40 -7.51 4.52 11.27
C TYR A 40 -7.07 5.03 9.90
N VAL A 41 -6.33 4.26 9.11
CA VAL A 41 -5.67 4.75 7.89
C VAL A 41 -6.36 4.19 6.65
N TRP A 42 -6.59 5.05 5.65
CA TRP A 42 -7.07 4.64 4.33
C TRP A 42 -6.14 3.58 3.72
N GLY A 43 -6.69 2.43 3.32
CA GLY A 43 -5.91 1.30 2.82
C GLY A 43 -5.16 0.53 3.92
N GLY A 44 -5.39 0.86 5.20
CA GLY A 44 -4.65 0.30 6.33
C GLY A 44 -4.69 -1.22 6.41
N ARG A 45 -5.86 -1.84 6.14
CA ARG A 45 -6.01 -3.30 6.11
C ARG A 45 -5.18 -3.98 5.02
N LEU A 46 -4.71 -3.22 4.03
CA LEU A 46 -3.93 -3.69 2.89
C LEU A 46 -2.43 -3.45 3.07
N ASN A 47 -1.99 -2.89 4.20
CA ASN A 47 -0.57 -2.73 4.53
C ASN A 47 0.01 -4.07 5.02
N PRO A 48 0.90 -4.74 4.26
CA PRO A 48 1.30 -6.09 4.61
C PRO A 48 2.30 -6.17 5.75
N ILE A 49 2.37 -7.35 6.34
CA ILE A 49 3.40 -7.78 7.29
C ILE A 49 4.42 -8.64 6.55
N ILE A 50 5.71 -8.36 6.68
CA ILE A 50 6.80 -9.17 6.13
C ILE A 50 7.70 -9.64 7.27
N ILE A 51 7.99 -10.94 7.27
CA ILE A 51 8.84 -11.54 8.31
C ILE A 51 10.31 -11.48 7.91
N THR A 52 11.15 -11.03 8.83
CA THR A 52 12.61 -10.89 8.66
C THR A 52 13.35 -11.14 9.97
N ASP A 53 14.63 -11.54 9.85
CA ASP A 53 15.57 -11.59 10.96
C ASP A 53 16.38 -10.30 11.13
N GLY A 54 16.09 -9.26 10.33
CA GLY A 54 16.81 -7.99 10.27
C GLY A 54 18.08 -8.02 9.40
N LYS A 55 18.54 -9.21 8.99
CA LYS A 55 19.72 -9.39 8.14
C LYS A 55 19.33 -9.63 6.68
N ASP A 56 18.28 -10.39 6.45
CA ASP A 56 17.73 -10.63 5.12
C ASP A 56 16.20 -10.84 5.14
N ILE A 57 15.61 -10.83 3.96
CA ILE A 57 14.20 -11.19 3.73
C ILE A 57 14.20 -12.42 2.83
N ALA A 58 13.49 -13.47 3.23
CA ALA A 58 13.40 -14.72 2.47
C ALA A 58 12.82 -14.49 1.05
N GLY A 59 13.18 -15.35 0.09
CA GLY A 59 12.87 -15.17 -1.34
C GLY A 59 11.40 -14.85 -1.63
N ASP A 60 10.47 -15.70 -1.18
CA ASP A 60 9.03 -15.50 -1.41
C ASP A 60 8.54 -14.14 -0.84
N TRP A 61 9.01 -13.78 0.36
CA TRP A 61 8.70 -12.49 0.99
C TRP A 61 9.32 -11.30 0.24
N TRP A 62 10.53 -11.47 -0.28
CA TRP A 62 11.25 -10.44 -1.04
C TRP A 62 10.59 -10.18 -2.40
N ASP A 63 10.17 -11.23 -3.08
CA ASP A 63 9.44 -11.13 -4.35
C ASP A 63 8.08 -10.46 -4.14
N PHE A 64 7.38 -10.80 -3.06
CA PHE A 64 6.16 -10.13 -2.66
C PHE A 64 6.37 -8.64 -2.37
N LEU A 65 7.41 -8.28 -1.60
CA LEU A 65 7.77 -6.89 -1.30
C LEU A 65 8.01 -6.07 -2.57
N GLN A 66 8.74 -6.64 -3.54
CA GLN A 66 9.01 -6.00 -4.83
C GLN A 66 7.73 -5.76 -5.63
N LYS A 67 6.79 -6.72 -5.63
CA LYS A 67 5.51 -6.58 -6.35
C LYS A 67 4.55 -5.62 -5.66
N TYR A 68 4.51 -5.60 -4.33
CA TYR A 68 3.66 -4.68 -3.57
C TYR A 68 4.11 -3.21 -3.73
N ASP A 69 5.42 -2.98 -3.87
CA ASP A 69 6.03 -1.68 -4.12
C ASP A 69 5.63 -0.59 -3.08
N PRO A 70 5.99 -0.77 -1.80
CA PRO A 70 5.56 0.12 -0.72
C PRO A 70 6.20 1.50 -0.77
N ASP A 71 5.45 2.55 -0.45
CA ASP A 71 6.00 3.90 -0.28
C ASP A 71 6.85 4.02 1.00
N VAL A 72 6.45 3.32 2.05
CA VAL A 72 7.06 3.39 3.37
C VAL A 72 7.34 2.00 3.90
N VAL A 73 8.57 1.80 4.39
CA VAL A 73 8.98 0.59 5.10
C VAL A 73 9.12 0.93 6.57
N LEU A 74 8.22 0.39 7.40
CA LEU A 74 8.30 0.48 8.86
C LEU A 74 8.86 -0.83 9.40
N THR A 75 9.75 -0.77 10.38
CA THR A 75 10.37 -1.97 10.95
C THR A 75 10.30 -1.99 12.48
N PHE A 76 9.91 -3.13 13.04
CA PHE A 76 10.02 -3.42 14.48
C PHE A 76 11.35 -4.10 14.84
N VAL A 77 12.20 -4.34 13.85
CA VAL A 77 13.48 -5.06 13.97
C VAL A 77 14.62 -4.17 13.52
N ASP A 78 15.76 -4.26 14.19
CA ASP A 78 16.99 -3.63 13.72
C ASP A 78 17.42 -4.22 12.37
N LEU A 79 17.53 -3.38 11.35
CA LEU A 79 17.95 -3.78 10.01
C LEU A 79 19.45 -3.57 9.85
N THR A 80 20.13 -4.55 9.26
CA THR A 80 21.53 -4.37 8.85
C THR A 80 21.64 -3.36 7.70
N GLU A 81 22.76 -2.64 7.63
CA GLU A 81 23.07 -1.74 6.51
C GLU A 81 22.91 -2.43 5.15
N LYS A 82 23.33 -3.70 5.03
CA LYS A 82 23.18 -4.48 3.80
C LYS A 82 21.71 -4.58 3.38
N LEU A 83 20.81 -4.89 4.30
CA LEU A 83 19.39 -5.01 4.02
C LEU A 83 18.75 -3.65 3.72
N ILE A 84 19.10 -2.59 4.47
CA ILE A 84 18.63 -1.23 4.19
C ILE A 84 19.01 -0.81 2.77
N ARG A 85 20.26 -1.03 2.35
CA ARG A 85 20.72 -0.73 0.98
C ARG A 85 20.02 -1.60 -0.08
N LYS A 86 19.76 -2.87 0.21
CA LYS A 86 18.99 -3.76 -0.68
C LYS A 86 17.58 -3.19 -0.90
N ILE A 87 16.90 -2.78 0.18
CA ILE A 87 15.57 -2.15 0.11
C ILE A 87 15.63 -0.83 -0.66
N ASP A 88 16.59 0.05 -0.35
CA ASP A 88 16.76 1.34 -1.05
C ASP A 88 16.96 1.14 -2.56
N HIS A 89 17.79 0.18 -2.96
CA HIS A 89 18.12 -0.06 -4.37
C HIS A 89 16.97 -0.67 -5.18
N PHE A 90 16.33 -1.72 -4.65
CA PHE A 90 15.33 -2.48 -5.41
C PHE A 90 13.90 -1.97 -5.21
N ILE A 91 13.60 -1.42 -4.03
CA ILE A 91 12.26 -0.95 -3.65
C ILE A 91 12.20 0.58 -3.70
N CYS A 92 13.27 1.29 -3.38
CA CYS A 92 13.32 2.77 -3.41
C CYS A 92 12.13 3.45 -2.68
N PRO A 93 11.79 3.05 -1.44
CA PRO A 93 10.71 3.70 -0.69
C PRO A 93 11.05 5.15 -0.36
N MET A 94 10.02 5.97 -0.14
CA MET A 94 10.19 7.34 0.35
C MET A 94 10.87 7.31 1.72
N PHE A 95 10.50 6.36 2.58
CA PHE A 95 11.02 6.24 3.94
C PHE A 95 11.33 4.79 4.35
N ILE A 96 12.40 4.62 5.12
CA ILE A 96 12.69 3.39 5.88
C ILE A 96 12.87 3.77 7.35
N GLN A 97 11.95 3.40 8.23
CA GLN A 97 11.91 3.91 9.61
C GLN A 97 11.74 2.80 10.63
N LYS A 98 12.45 2.90 11.75
CA LYS A 98 12.33 1.99 12.87
C LYS A 98 11.27 2.47 13.86
N LEU A 99 10.43 1.54 14.32
CA LEU A 99 9.39 1.79 15.29
C LEU A 99 9.91 1.50 16.71
N ASP A 100 10.50 2.51 17.34
CA ASP A 100 11.09 2.41 18.68
C ASP A 100 10.20 3.03 19.79
N GLY A 101 9.12 3.72 19.41
CA GLY A 101 8.25 4.41 20.36
C GLY A 101 7.39 3.46 21.18
N ARG A 102 7.66 3.38 22.49
CA ARG A 102 6.71 2.84 23.47
C ARG A 102 6.04 3.99 24.22
N ASP A 103 4.71 4.01 24.22
CA ASP A 103 3.89 4.91 25.03
C ASP A 103 3.09 4.03 26.00
N ASP A 104 3.27 4.27 27.30
CA ASP A 104 2.68 3.44 28.38
C ASP A 104 2.90 1.91 28.19
N GLY A 105 4.07 1.53 27.68
CA GLY A 105 4.43 0.13 27.44
C GLY A 105 3.83 -0.50 26.17
N ARG A 106 3.01 0.21 25.39
CA ARG A 106 2.53 -0.21 24.07
C ARG A 106 3.36 0.42 22.97
N TYR A 107 3.58 -0.29 21.85
CA TYR A 107 4.18 0.33 20.69
C TYR A 107 3.22 1.38 20.12
N VAL A 108 3.73 2.54 19.72
CA VAL A 108 2.93 3.50 18.95
C VAL A 108 3.61 3.68 17.60
N VAL A 109 2.85 3.47 16.54
CA VAL A 109 3.30 3.67 15.17
C VAL A 109 3.37 5.19 14.91
N LYS A 110 4.45 5.81 15.37
CA LYS A 110 4.80 7.22 15.08
C LYS A 110 5.87 7.21 14.01
N HIS A 111 5.58 7.87 12.90
CA HIS A 111 6.49 7.94 11.76
C HIS A 111 6.23 9.23 11.00
N GLU A 112 7.11 9.58 10.06
CA GLU A 112 7.12 10.94 9.48
C GLU A 112 5.93 11.25 8.57
N CYS A 113 5.18 10.25 8.14
CA CYS A 113 4.08 10.43 7.17
C CYS A 113 2.85 9.67 7.61
N VAL A 114 1.93 10.31 8.32
CA VAL A 114 0.77 9.62 8.87
C VAL A 114 -0.25 9.42 7.74
N GLY A 115 -0.54 8.16 7.42
CA GLY A 115 -1.49 7.86 6.34
C GLY A 115 -2.85 8.52 6.59
N PHE A 116 -3.51 8.89 5.49
CA PHE A 116 -4.76 9.64 5.50
C PHE A 116 -5.81 8.94 6.37
N GLN A 117 -6.31 9.63 7.40
CA GLN A 117 -7.24 8.98 8.32
C GLN A 117 -8.61 8.75 7.69
N MET A 118 -9.15 7.55 7.82
CA MET A 118 -10.45 7.15 7.30
C MET A 118 -11.36 6.66 8.42
N LEU A 119 -12.17 7.57 8.96
CA LEU A 119 -13.18 7.25 9.97
C LEU A 119 -14.50 6.83 9.33
N PRO A 120 -15.36 6.09 10.05
CA PRO A 120 -16.61 5.60 9.48
C PRO A 120 -17.58 6.76 9.19
N ASN A 121 -18.31 6.62 8.09
CA ASN A 121 -19.37 7.53 7.65
C ASN A 121 -20.32 6.73 6.75
N ASP A 122 -21.62 7.04 6.81
CA ASP A 122 -22.67 6.49 5.96
C ASP A 122 -22.31 6.47 4.47
N ALA A 123 -21.62 7.51 3.97
CA ALA A 123 -21.17 7.57 2.58
C ALA A 123 -20.32 6.37 2.16
N TYR A 124 -19.54 5.78 3.08
CA TYR A 124 -18.72 4.60 2.79
C TYR A 124 -19.45 3.28 3.05
N LEU A 125 -20.48 3.29 3.90
CA LEU A 125 -21.21 2.10 4.33
C LEU A 125 -22.36 1.74 3.36
N HIS A 126 -22.95 2.72 2.68
CA HIS A 126 -24.15 2.52 1.85
C HIS A 126 -23.84 2.07 0.40
N TRP A 127 -23.57 0.78 0.19
CA TRP A 127 -23.59 0.17 -1.14
C TRP A 127 -24.64 -0.95 -1.24
N GLY A 128 -25.80 -0.61 -1.81
CA GLY A 128 -26.85 -1.55 -2.25
C GLY A 128 -27.68 -2.23 -1.17
N ARG A 129 -27.15 -2.45 0.05
CA ARG A 129 -27.87 -3.06 1.18
C ARG A 129 -27.67 -2.23 2.46
N ARG A 130 -28.64 -2.33 3.37
CA ARG A 130 -28.65 -1.64 4.67
C ARG A 130 -27.69 -2.37 5.63
N TYR A 131 -26.39 -2.13 5.51
CA TYR A 131 -25.42 -2.63 6.49
C TYR A 131 -25.47 -1.78 7.77
N GLU A 132 -25.43 -2.42 8.92
CA GLU A 132 -25.20 -1.77 10.22
C GLU A 132 -23.71 -1.87 10.56
N LEU A 133 -23.09 -0.74 10.93
CA LEU A 133 -21.71 -0.74 11.40
C LEU A 133 -21.66 -1.38 12.79
N VAL A 134 -20.91 -2.48 12.93
CA VAL A 134 -20.70 -3.12 14.23
C VAL A 134 -19.72 -2.27 15.04
N VAL A 135 -20.14 -1.88 16.24
CA VAL A 135 -19.32 -1.08 17.15
C VAL A 135 -19.17 -1.86 18.45
N PHE A 136 -17.96 -2.37 18.70
CA PHE A 136 -17.67 -3.02 19.98
C PHE A 136 -17.45 -1.96 21.06
N GLU A 137 -18.30 -1.98 22.07
CA GLU A 137 -18.23 -1.07 23.22
C GLU A 137 -17.44 -1.72 24.36
N ASP A 138 -16.63 -0.91 25.05
CA ASP A 138 -15.99 -1.22 26.33
C ASP A 138 -15.41 -2.65 26.39
N THR A 139 -14.28 -2.83 25.71
CA THR A 139 -13.65 -4.13 25.52
C THR A 139 -13.26 -4.75 26.85
N SER A 140 -13.56 -6.04 27.02
CA SER A 140 -13.21 -6.89 28.16
C SER A 140 -11.84 -6.59 28.78
N LYS A 141 -11.70 -6.82 30.09
CA LYS A 141 -10.35 -6.85 30.71
C LYS A 141 -9.52 -8.05 30.22
N ASP A 142 -10.13 -9.02 29.56
CA ASP A 142 -9.43 -10.15 28.95
C ASP A 142 -8.74 -9.72 27.65
N LYS A 143 -7.40 -9.68 27.69
CA LYS A 143 -6.56 -9.34 26.55
C LYS A 143 -6.80 -10.24 25.34
N GLU A 144 -7.15 -11.52 25.56
CA GLU A 144 -7.37 -12.47 24.47
C GLU A 144 -8.64 -12.15 23.69
N ILE A 145 -9.72 -11.79 24.39
CA ILE A 145 -10.98 -11.35 23.78
C ILE A 145 -10.75 -10.07 22.97
N ASN A 146 -10.01 -9.11 23.53
CA ASN A 146 -9.75 -7.84 22.85
C ASN A 146 -8.89 -8.04 21.60
N ARG A 147 -7.88 -8.92 21.68
CA ARG A 147 -7.07 -9.28 20.51
C ARG A 147 -7.92 -9.96 19.44
N PHE A 148 -8.76 -10.92 19.83
CA PHE A 148 -9.68 -11.57 18.89
C PHE A 148 -10.58 -10.54 18.20
N LEU A 149 -11.19 -9.62 18.95
CA LEU A 149 -12.08 -8.59 18.41
C LEU A 149 -11.34 -7.59 17.52
N SER A 150 -10.26 -6.99 18.02
CA SER A 150 -9.49 -5.98 17.30
C SER A 150 -8.88 -6.53 16.01
N ARG A 151 -8.25 -7.71 16.08
CA ARG A 151 -7.56 -8.31 14.93
C ARG A 151 -8.49 -8.80 13.83
N ASN A 152 -9.73 -9.18 14.15
CA ASN A 152 -10.70 -9.70 13.17
C ASN A 152 -11.68 -8.66 12.66
N PHE A 153 -12.27 -7.89 13.56
CA PHE A 153 -13.37 -6.99 13.25
C PHE A 153 -12.93 -5.52 13.29
N GLY A 154 -11.90 -5.21 14.08
CA GLY A 154 -11.49 -3.84 14.38
C GLY A 154 -12.32 -3.27 15.50
N VAL A 155 -11.66 -2.63 16.46
CA VAL A 155 -12.31 -1.98 17.59
C VAL A 155 -11.82 -0.55 17.71
N TYR A 156 -12.73 0.40 17.64
CA TYR A 156 -12.38 1.79 17.83
C TYR A 156 -12.02 2.06 19.28
N ASN A 157 -10.94 2.80 19.48
CA ASN A 157 -10.65 3.41 20.77
C ASN A 157 -11.63 4.58 21.02
N ASN A 158 -12.02 4.77 22.28
CA ASN A 158 -12.84 5.92 22.73
C ASN A 158 -12.04 7.22 22.67
N LEU A 159 -11.81 7.71 21.46
CA LEU A 159 -11.22 9.02 21.18
C LEU A 159 -12.32 9.96 20.72
N ALA A 160 -12.28 11.22 21.15
CA ALA A 160 -13.32 12.20 20.86
C ALA A 160 -13.64 12.35 19.36
N HIS A 161 -12.64 12.27 18.48
CA HIS A 161 -12.86 12.32 17.03
C HIS A 161 -13.53 11.04 16.48
N THR A 162 -13.31 9.89 17.12
CA THR A 162 -13.97 8.65 16.74
C THR A 162 -15.44 8.67 17.17
N GLU A 163 -15.73 9.21 18.36
CA GLU A 163 -17.11 9.44 18.81
C GLU A 163 -17.86 10.39 17.88
N ASP A 164 -17.23 11.50 17.46
CA ASP A 164 -17.80 12.44 16.50
C ASP A 164 -18.08 11.77 15.15
N ALA A 165 -17.14 11.00 14.61
CA ALA A 165 -17.36 10.25 13.37
C ALA A 165 -18.47 9.21 13.50
N LEU A 166 -18.51 8.45 14.60
CA LEU A 166 -19.58 7.49 14.88
C LEU A 166 -20.94 8.17 15.08
N SER A 167 -20.98 9.45 15.46
CA SER A 167 -22.23 10.21 15.52
C SER A 167 -22.84 10.48 14.13
N GLN A 168 -21.99 10.50 13.10
CA GLN A 168 -22.40 10.71 11.69
C GLN A 168 -22.86 9.41 11.01
N VAL A 169 -22.71 8.25 11.66
CA VAL A 169 -23.18 6.96 11.14
C VAL A 169 -24.62 6.72 11.58
N THR A 170 -25.56 6.67 10.63
CA THR A 170 -26.99 6.52 10.90
C THR A 170 -27.33 5.15 11.49
N LYS A 171 -26.62 4.09 11.08
CA LYS A 171 -26.91 2.71 11.49
C LYS A 171 -25.73 2.04 12.16
N LYS A 172 -25.85 1.86 13.47
CA LYS A 172 -24.85 1.22 14.33
C LYS A 172 -25.46 0.01 15.02
N TYR A 173 -24.65 -1.03 15.18
CA TYR A 173 -24.97 -2.21 15.94
C TYR A 173 -24.01 -2.31 17.14
N PRO A 174 -24.36 -1.71 18.30
CA PRO A 174 -23.49 -1.70 19.46
C PRO A 174 -23.39 -3.10 20.07
N CYS A 175 -22.17 -3.52 20.37
CA CYS A 175 -21.82 -4.84 20.86
C CYS A 175 -21.01 -4.72 22.13
N LYS A 176 -21.62 -4.97 23.30
CA LYS A 176 -20.91 -4.96 24.57
C LYS A 176 -20.30 -6.33 24.86
N VAL A 177 -18.97 -6.39 25.02
CA VAL A 177 -18.25 -7.66 25.26
C VAL A 177 -17.31 -7.52 26.44
N ASP A 178 -17.71 -8.11 27.57
CA ASP A 178 -16.94 -8.10 28.83
C ASP A 178 -16.37 -9.47 29.20
N SER A 179 -16.85 -10.55 28.59
CA SER A 179 -16.57 -11.94 28.96
C SER A 179 -16.72 -12.88 27.76
N GLU A 180 -16.29 -14.13 27.92
CA GLU A 180 -16.44 -15.16 26.88
C GLU A 180 -17.91 -15.45 26.56
N GLU A 181 -18.81 -15.35 27.54
CA GLU A 181 -20.24 -15.59 27.36
C GLU A 181 -20.92 -14.46 26.59
N THR A 182 -20.60 -13.20 26.92
CA THR A 182 -21.09 -12.06 26.14
C THR A 182 -20.50 -12.03 24.74
N LEU A 183 -19.24 -12.45 24.55
CA LEU A 183 -18.65 -12.66 23.23
C LEU A 183 -19.42 -13.73 22.44
N ALA A 184 -19.70 -14.89 23.04
CA ALA A 184 -20.45 -15.96 22.39
C ALA A 184 -21.84 -15.46 21.92
N ASN A 185 -22.56 -14.75 22.80
CA ASN A 185 -23.87 -14.18 22.49
C ASN A 185 -23.81 -13.17 21.34
N VAL A 186 -22.82 -12.28 21.35
CA VAL A 186 -22.62 -11.30 20.26
C VAL A 186 -22.32 -12.02 18.94
N LEU A 187 -21.39 -12.98 18.92
CA LEU A 187 -21.07 -13.74 17.71
C LEU A 187 -22.28 -14.51 17.18
N GLN A 188 -23.12 -15.09 18.06
CA GLN A 188 -24.39 -15.71 17.65
C GLN A 188 -25.35 -14.70 17.03
N GLN A 189 -25.46 -13.49 17.56
CA GLN A 189 -26.31 -12.44 16.98
C GLN A 189 -25.79 -11.98 15.61
N LEU A 190 -24.47 -11.80 15.49
CA LEU A 190 -23.81 -11.46 14.22
C LEU A 190 -23.95 -12.59 13.19
N SER A 191 -24.09 -13.85 13.64
CA SER A 191 -24.28 -15.02 12.76
C SER A 191 -25.69 -15.16 12.16
N LYS A 192 -26.65 -14.31 12.55
CA LYS A 192 -28.01 -14.35 11.98
C LYS A 192 -28.00 -13.86 10.53
N ARG A 193 -28.64 -14.61 9.63
CA ARG A 193 -28.69 -14.31 8.18
C ARG A 193 -29.47 -13.05 7.83
N GLU A 194 -30.42 -12.66 8.68
CA GLU A 194 -31.22 -11.44 8.51
C GLU A 194 -30.40 -10.16 8.74
N ASN A 195 -29.22 -10.28 9.37
CA ASN A 195 -28.38 -9.15 9.70
C ASN A 195 -27.22 -8.99 8.71
N PHE A 196 -27.13 -7.81 8.12
CA PHE A 196 -26.05 -7.41 7.24
C PHE A 196 -25.16 -6.45 8.02
N HIS A 197 -23.94 -6.88 8.34
CA HIS A 197 -23.01 -6.13 9.15
C HIS A 197 -21.82 -5.66 8.33
N THR A 198 -21.29 -4.50 8.67
CA THR A 198 -19.96 -4.07 8.24
C THR A 198 -19.10 -3.89 9.47
N TYR A 199 -17.89 -4.43 9.43
CA TYR A 199 -16.91 -4.33 10.48
C TYR A 199 -15.91 -3.21 10.17
N PRO A 200 -15.38 -2.53 11.20
CA PRO A 200 -14.39 -1.49 10.99
C PRO A 200 -13.20 -1.89 10.12
N MET A 201 -12.70 -3.13 10.22
CA MET A 201 -11.59 -3.61 9.40
C MET A 201 -11.88 -3.70 7.90
N GLU A 202 -13.15 -3.85 7.49
CA GLU A 202 -13.51 -4.10 6.08
C GLU A 202 -13.52 -2.83 5.24
N TYR A 203 -14.12 -1.76 5.76
CA TYR A 203 -14.35 -0.55 4.96
C TYR A 203 -13.05 0.22 4.67
N LEU A 204 -11.98 -0.06 5.42
CA LEU A 204 -10.65 0.54 5.22
C LEU A 204 -9.94 0.01 3.97
N GLY A 205 -10.22 -1.24 3.59
CA GLY A 205 -9.77 -1.80 2.32
C GLY A 205 -10.62 -1.32 1.14
N LYS A 206 -11.85 -0.87 1.42
CA LYS A 206 -12.76 -0.31 0.42
C LYS A 206 -12.15 0.97 -0.16
N TRP A 207 -12.40 1.22 -1.45
CA TRP A 207 -11.94 2.43 -2.15
C TRP A 207 -10.42 2.56 -2.27
N THR A 208 -9.66 1.50 -2.00
CA THR A 208 -8.21 1.51 -2.13
C THR A 208 -7.81 0.99 -3.52
N PRO A 209 -7.22 1.81 -4.39
CA PRO A 209 -6.77 1.37 -5.70
C PRO A 209 -5.58 0.40 -5.56
N MET A 210 -5.86 -0.89 -5.65
CA MET A 210 -4.86 -1.96 -5.66
C MET A 210 -4.95 -2.76 -6.95
N PRO A 211 -3.80 -3.24 -7.48
CA PRO A 211 -3.80 -4.18 -8.58
C PRO A 211 -4.71 -5.37 -8.26
N ASP A 212 -5.48 -5.77 -9.27
CA ASP A 212 -6.26 -6.98 -9.18
C ASP A 212 -5.31 -8.20 -9.17
N VAL A 213 -5.73 -9.23 -8.47
CA VAL A 213 -4.97 -10.47 -8.34
C VAL A 213 -5.41 -11.46 -9.39
N GLN A 214 -4.54 -12.42 -9.70
CA GLN A 214 -4.97 -13.56 -10.49
C GLN A 214 -6.05 -14.30 -9.69
N HIS A 215 -7.20 -14.54 -10.32
CA HIS A 215 -8.28 -15.28 -9.68
C HIS A 215 -7.80 -16.71 -9.37
N GLU A 216 -7.95 -17.11 -8.11
CA GLU A 216 -7.70 -18.46 -7.65
C GLU A 216 -8.91 -18.94 -6.85
N ASP A 217 -9.48 -20.10 -7.20
CA ASP A 217 -10.64 -20.69 -6.52
C ASP A 217 -10.49 -20.77 -4.98
N ARG A 218 -9.25 -20.86 -4.50
CA ARG A 218 -8.90 -20.95 -3.07
C ARG A 218 -9.06 -19.62 -2.33
N THR A 219 -8.89 -18.51 -3.03
CA THR A 219 -9.09 -17.16 -2.49
C THR A 219 -10.57 -16.81 -2.42
N ASP A 220 -11.39 -17.65 -3.05
CA ASP A 220 -12.80 -17.44 -3.29
C ASP A 220 -13.73 -18.04 -2.22
N CYS A 221 -13.18 -18.73 -1.22
CA CYS A 221 -13.94 -19.29 -0.10
C CYS A 221 -13.58 -18.61 1.23
N PHE A 222 -14.43 -18.82 2.23
CA PHE A 222 -14.19 -18.32 3.58
C PHE A 222 -13.01 -19.07 4.24
N ALA A 223 -12.04 -18.33 4.76
CA ALA A 223 -10.83 -18.91 5.34
C ALA A 223 -10.73 -18.67 6.85
N VAL A 224 -10.42 -19.72 7.60
CA VAL A 224 -10.14 -19.68 9.04
C VAL A 224 -8.67 -20.01 9.25
N ILE A 225 -7.88 -19.02 9.66
CA ILE A 225 -6.46 -19.19 9.93
C ILE A 225 -6.29 -19.42 11.43
N VAL A 226 -5.74 -20.57 11.81
CA VAL A 226 -5.61 -20.97 13.22
C VAL A 226 -4.15 -21.05 13.63
N GLY A 227 -3.76 -20.30 14.65
CA GLY A 227 -2.44 -20.44 15.25
C GLY A 227 -1.95 -19.19 15.97
N ASP A 228 -0.90 -19.37 16.78
CA ASP A 228 -0.34 -18.34 17.65
C ASP A 228 1.00 -17.80 17.12
N SER A 229 1.49 -18.29 15.97
CA SER A 229 2.74 -17.80 15.40
C SER A 229 2.53 -16.48 14.66
N ILE A 230 3.59 -15.66 14.55
CA ILE A 230 3.52 -14.46 13.72
C ILE A 230 3.31 -14.81 12.24
N GLN A 231 3.74 -15.99 11.80
CA GLN A 231 3.53 -16.46 10.44
C GLN A 231 2.05 -16.72 10.16
N ASP A 232 1.32 -17.34 11.11
CA ASP A 232 -0.13 -17.51 11.01
C ASP A 232 -0.83 -16.16 10.88
N PHE A 233 -0.46 -15.20 11.74
CA PHE A 233 -1.06 -13.87 11.70
C PHE A 233 -0.69 -13.09 10.43
N ALA A 234 0.56 -13.14 9.98
CA ALA A 234 0.99 -12.49 8.74
C ALA A 234 0.30 -13.11 7.51
N HIS A 235 0.10 -14.44 7.49
CA HIS A 235 -0.67 -15.12 6.45
C HIS A 235 -2.12 -14.66 6.44
N TYR A 236 -2.80 -14.66 7.60
CA TYR A 236 -4.13 -14.09 7.75
C TYR A 236 -4.20 -12.63 7.27
N TRP A 237 -3.27 -11.81 7.72
CA TRP A 237 -3.27 -10.39 7.42
C TRP A 237 -3.07 -10.14 5.92
N ASN A 238 -2.04 -10.75 5.33
CA ASN A 238 -1.69 -10.53 3.93
C ASN A 238 -2.64 -11.22 2.95
N ARG A 239 -3.42 -12.22 3.37
CA ARG A 239 -4.40 -12.88 2.50
C ARG A 239 -5.41 -11.89 1.91
N GLN A 240 -5.69 -10.76 2.58
CA GLN A 240 -6.54 -9.70 2.02
C GLN A 240 -6.01 -9.14 0.69
N LEU A 241 -4.69 -9.16 0.48
CA LEU A 241 -4.09 -8.74 -0.79
C LEU A 241 -4.22 -9.80 -1.88
N ALA A 242 -4.45 -11.07 -1.50
CA ALA A 242 -4.62 -12.20 -2.41
C ALA A 242 -6.06 -12.45 -2.83
N VAL A 243 -7.06 -11.80 -2.22
CA VAL A 243 -8.46 -11.90 -2.66
C VAL A 243 -8.78 -10.84 -3.71
N THR A 244 -9.73 -11.15 -4.59
CA THR A 244 -10.22 -10.26 -5.66
C THR A 244 -10.91 -9.01 -5.12
N ASP A 245 -10.93 -7.92 -5.90
CA ASP A 245 -11.41 -6.60 -5.45
C ASP A 245 -12.79 -6.64 -4.77
N TYR A 246 -13.76 -7.34 -5.37
CA TYR A 246 -15.12 -7.44 -4.82
C TYR A 246 -15.19 -8.20 -3.48
N LYS A 247 -14.28 -9.14 -3.23
CA LYS A 247 -14.18 -9.87 -1.95
C LYS A 247 -13.36 -9.11 -0.90
N ARG A 248 -12.45 -8.21 -1.33
CA ARG A 248 -11.67 -7.36 -0.41
C ARG A 248 -12.55 -6.46 0.46
N THR A 249 -13.79 -6.22 0.05
CA THR A 249 -14.73 -5.38 0.79
C THR A 249 -15.64 -6.17 1.73
N SER A 250 -15.41 -7.48 1.90
CA SER A 250 -16.27 -8.38 2.65
C SER A 250 -15.49 -9.23 3.67
N PHE A 251 -16.20 -9.70 4.68
CA PHE A 251 -15.68 -10.53 5.76
C PHE A 251 -15.47 -11.95 5.25
N ASN A 252 -14.35 -12.16 4.56
CA ASN A 252 -14.05 -13.42 3.89
C ASN A 252 -13.07 -14.31 4.67
N GLN A 253 -12.68 -13.90 5.88
CA GLN A 253 -11.69 -14.63 6.67
C GLN A 253 -11.73 -14.31 8.16
N LEU A 254 -11.27 -15.26 8.96
CA LEU A 254 -11.21 -15.21 10.42
C LEU A 254 -9.85 -15.75 10.92
N TRP A 255 -9.21 -15.04 11.84
CA TRP A 255 -8.05 -15.51 12.59
C TRP A 255 -8.45 -15.98 13.98
N LEU A 256 -7.94 -17.14 14.38
CA LEU A 256 -8.16 -17.72 15.71
C LEU A 256 -6.82 -18.10 16.33
N SER A 257 -6.55 -17.60 17.54
CA SER A 257 -5.52 -18.21 18.39
C SER A 257 -5.93 -19.64 18.76
N LYS A 258 -4.98 -20.47 19.16
CA LYS A 258 -5.29 -21.83 19.64
C LYS A 258 -6.20 -21.81 20.87
N LYS A 259 -6.05 -20.79 21.72
CA LYS A 259 -6.87 -20.59 22.93
C LYS A 259 -8.32 -20.30 22.56
N VAL A 260 -8.56 -19.38 21.62
CA VAL A 260 -9.93 -19.06 21.17
C VAL A 260 -10.55 -20.22 20.41
N ALA A 261 -9.82 -20.86 19.49
CA ALA A 261 -10.33 -21.96 18.67
C ALA A 261 -10.77 -23.19 19.49
N LYS A 262 -10.11 -23.46 20.63
CA LYS A 262 -10.41 -24.59 21.53
C LYS A 262 -11.34 -24.19 22.68
N ASN A 263 -11.87 -22.97 22.70
CA ASN A 263 -12.70 -22.51 23.80
C ASN A 263 -14.12 -23.08 23.68
N PRO A 264 -14.53 -24.00 24.58
CA PRO A 264 -15.83 -24.66 24.47
C PRO A 264 -17.01 -23.69 24.56
N LYS A 265 -16.86 -22.55 25.22
CA LYS A 265 -17.94 -21.54 25.32
C LYS A 265 -18.15 -20.77 24.03
N LEU A 266 -17.14 -20.70 23.17
CA LEU A 266 -17.18 -19.96 21.90
C LEU A 266 -17.48 -20.86 20.70
N GLN A 267 -17.30 -22.18 20.82
CA GLN A 267 -17.38 -23.13 19.70
C GLN A 267 -18.68 -23.01 18.90
N GLU A 268 -19.84 -23.03 19.57
CA GLU A 268 -21.14 -22.95 18.89
C GLU A 268 -21.32 -21.61 18.16
N ALA A 269 -20.89 -20.52 18.79
CA ALA A 269 -21.00 -19.17 18.22
C ALA A 269 -20.06 -18.96 17.03
N LEU A 270 -18.81 -19.43 17.13
CA LEU A 270 -17.82 -19.41 16.05
C LEU A 270 -18.30 -20.25 14.87
N LYS A 271 -18.83 -21.44 15.14
CA LYS A 271 -19.42 -22.32 14.12
C LYS A 271 -20.56 -21.63 13.38
N ALA A 272 -21.49 -21.02 14.11
CA ALA A 272 -22.60 -20.29 13.49
C ALA A 272 -22.11 -19.11 12.62
N LEU A 273 -21.10 -18.36 13.09
CA LEU A 273 -20.50 -17.28 12.32
C LEU A 273 -19.82 -17.80 11.05
N ILE A 274 -18.96 -18.80 11.16
CA ILE A 274 -18.26 -19.43 10.02
C ILE A 274 -19.29 -19.94 9.00
N ASP A 275 -20.35 -20.62 9.45
CA ASP A 275 -21.40 -21.15 8.58
C ASP A 275 -22.19 -20.06 7.88
N LYS A 276 -22.44 -18.91 8.52
CA LYS A 276 -23.09 -17.76 7.88
C LYS A 276 -22.21 -17.23 6.74
N GLU A 277 -20.96 -16.93 7.06
CA GLU A 277 -20.06 -16.19 6.15
C GLU A 277 -19.60 -17.08 4.99
N ALA A 278 -19.44 -18.38 5.21
CA ALA A 278 -19.15 -19.34 4.16
C ALA A 278 -20.29 -19.51 3.15
N ASN A 279 -21.55 -19.44 3.60
CA ASN A 279 -22.71 -19.75 2.76
C ASN A 279 -23.43 -18.51 2.23
N TRP A 280 -22.79 -17.34 2.29
CA TRP A 280 -23.41 -16.05 1.97
C TRP A 280 -23.96 -15.97 0.54
N ASP A 281 -23.16 -16.41 -0.42
CA ASP A 281 -23.45 -16.25 -1.85
C ASP A 281 -24.20 -17.45 -2.45
N GLY A 282 -24.38 -18.52 -1.68
CA GLY A 282 -24.92 -19.80 -2.16
C GLY A 282 -24.07 -20.51 -3.24
N HIS A 283 -22.95 -19.91 -3.64
CA HIS A 283 -22.09 -20.41 -4.73
C HIS A 283 -20.91 -21.27 -4.25
N SER A 284 -20.41 -21.05 -3.03
CA SER A 284 -19.30 -21.82 -2.48
C SER A 284 -19.53 -22.10 -1.00
N ASN A 285 -20.03 -23.30 -0.67
CA ASN A 285 -20.13 -23.73 0.74
C ASN A 285 -18.78 -24.22 1.29
N THR A 286 -17.65 -23.82 0.70
CA THR A 286 -16.34 -24.31 1.12
C THR A 286 -15.79 -23.45 2.25
N VAL A 287 -15.31 -24.09 3.32
CA VAL A 287 -14.54 -23.44 4.38
C VAL A 287 -13.15 -24.03 4.41
N ARG A 288 -12.15 -23.15 4.34
CA ARG A 288 -10.73 -23.53 4.44
C ARG A 288 -10.20 -23.24 5.83
N PHE A 289 -9.64 -24.24 6.48
CA PHE A 289 -8.84 -24.07 7.68
C PHE A 289 -7.36 -24.16 7.31
N GLU A 290 -6.59 -23.15 7.70
CA GLU A 290 -5.17 -23.04 7.34
C GLU A 290 -4.33 -22.73 8.58
N SER A 291 -3.10 -23.26 8.62
CA SER A 291 -2.14 -22.97 9.69
C SER A 291 -0.72 -23.18 9.21
N LEU A 292 0.22 -22.35 9.66
CA LEU A 292 1.66 -22.52 9.52
C LEU A 292 2.33 -23.09 10.76
N SER A 293 1.64 -23.05 11.92
CA SER A 293 2.22 -23.52 13.19
C SER A 293 1.58 -24.79 13.74
N LEU A 294 0.46 -25.24 13.19
CA LEU A 294 -0.21 -26.48 13.58
C LEU A 294 0.11 -27.63 12.64
N LYS A 295 0.19 -28.84 13.20
CA LYS A 295 0.24 -30.06 12.39
C LYS A 295 -1.14 -30.35 11.80
N GLN A 296 -1.16 -30.99 10.62
CA GLN A 296 -2.39 -31.34 9.89
C GLN A 296 -3.45 -32.01 10.80
N VAL A 297 -3.07 -33.02 11.59
CA VAL A 297 -3.98 -33.76 12.48
C VAL A 297 -4.62 -32.86 13.55
N GLU A 298 -3.85 -31.92 14.10
CA GLU A 298 -4.37 -30.99 15.12
C GLU A 298 -5.33 -29.97 14.49
N LEU A 299 -4.96 -29.43 13.32
CA LEU A 299 -5.80 -28.50 12.57
C LEU A 299 -7.14 -29.14 12.17
N GLU A 300 -7.12 -30.37 11.64
CA GLU A 300 -8.33 -31.11 11.27
C GLU A 300 -9.25 -31.36 12.46
N LYS A 301 -8.68 -31.62 13.65
CA LYS A 301 -9.49 -31.79 14.86
C LYS A 301 -10.23 -30.49 15.20
N ILE A 302 -9.52 -29.36 15.23
CA ILE A 302 -10.11 -28.04 15.49
C ILE A 302 -11.18 -27.71 14.45
N ALA A 303 -10.87 -27.94 13.17
CA ALA A 303 -11.78 -27.63 12.07
C ALA A 303 -13.09 -28.44 12.14
N LYS A 304 -13.02 -29.73 12.50
CA LYS A 304 -14.21 -30.58 12.69
C LYS A 304 -15.11 -30.10 13.83
N GLU A 305 -14.53 -29.53 14.89
CA GLU A 305 -15.29 -28.96 16.01
C GLU A 305 -15.97 -27.64 15.62
N LEU A 306 -15.40 -26.88 14.69
CA LEU A 306 -15.87 -25.55 14.30
C LEU A 306 -16.69 -25.49 13.01
N ILE A 307 -16.80 -26.57 12.23
CA ILE A 307 -17.54 -26.56 10.97
C ILE A 307 -19.01 -27.00 11.12
N GLY A 308 -19.91 -26.33 10.39
CA GLY A 308 -21.29 -26.74 10.12
C GLY A 308 -21.47 -28.07 9.41
N LEU A 309 -22.68 -28.60 9.49
CA LEU A 309 -23.10 -29.79 8.74
C LEU A 309 -23.17 -29.55 7.22
N HIS A 310 -23.23 -28.29 6.78
CA HIS A 310 -23.54 -27.91 5.39
C HIS A 310 -22.35 -27.33 4.62
N ALA A 311 -21.19 -27.17 5.25
CA ALA A 311 -19.99 -26.64 4.64
C ALA A 311 -19.01 -27.75 4.24
N HIS A 312 -18.41 -27.63 3.07
CA HIS A 312 -17.33 -28.48 2.62
C HIS A 312 -16.01 -28.08 3.29
N LEU A 313 -15.44 -28.97 4.09
CA LEU A 313 -14.21 -28.71 4.83
C LEU A 313 -12.95 -28.95 3.98
N VAL A 314 -12.04 -27.98 3.97
CA VAL A 314 -10.67 -28.16 3.50
C VAL A 314 -9.71 -27.76 4.63
N CYS A 315 -8.76 -28.62 4.97
CA CYS A 315 -7.75 -28.33 6.00
C CYS A 315 -6.35 -28.40 5.41
N GLU A 316 -5.52 -27.40 5.69
CA GLU A 316 -4.15 -27.35 5.19
C GLU A 316 -3.17 -26.79 6.23
N ALA A 317 -2.33 -27.67 6.77
CA ALA A 317 -1.10 -27.29 7.45
C ALA A 317 -0.02 -26.98 6.40
N MET A 318 0.47 -25.73 6.40
CA MET A 318 1.38 -25.20 5.41
C MET A 318 2.80 -25.09 5.98
N ASP A 319 3.79 -25.41 5.16
CA ASP A 319 5.20 -25.22 5.54
C ASP A 319 5.68 -23.78 5.30
N LYS A 320 4.98 -23.04 4.44
CA LYS A 320 5.34 -21.67 4.06
C LYS A 320 4.12 -20.80 3.75
N PRO A 321 4.19 -19.49 4.01
CA PRO A 321 3.09 -18.58 3.73
C PRO A 321 2.86 -18.45 2.23
N ARG A 322 1.60 -18.22 1.83
CA ARG A 322 1.25 -17.98 0.43
C ARG A 322 1.24 -16.49 0.16
N MET A 323 2.10 -16.07 -0.76
CA MET A 323 2.17 -14.68 -1.16
C MET A 323 1.09 -14.35 -2.18
N PRO A 324 0.45 -13.17 -2.06
CA PRO A 324 -0.41 -12.64 -3.10
C PRO A 324 0.30 -12.61 -4.46
N PHE A 325 -0.37 -13.09 -5.50
CA PHE A 325 0.10 -13.00 -6.88
C PHE A 325 -0.63 -11.87 -7.61
N PHE A 326 0.03 -10.71 -7.71
CA PHE A 326 -0.49 -9.57 -8.44
C PHE A 326 -0.37 -9.78 -9.96
N ASN A 327 -1.41 -9.43 -10.70
CA ASN A 327 -1.35 -9.44 -12.16
C ASN A 327 -0.46 -8.29 -12.66
N ASP A 328 0.73 -8.61 -13.17
CA ASP A 328 1.66 -7.61 -13.73
C ASP A 328 1.04 -6.81 -14.91
N PHE A 329 0.02 -7.36 -15.59
CA PHE A 329 -0.63 -6.73 -16.74
C PHE A 329 -1.59 -5.56 -16.41
N ARG A 330 -1.94 -5.35 -15.12
CA ARG A 330 -2.99 -4.39 -14.71
C ARG A 330 -2.53 -3.32 -13.73
N GLU A 331 -1.23 -3.07 -13.56
CA GLU A 331 -0.74 -2.01 -12.67
C GLU A 331 -1.34 -0.63 -12.99
N PHE A 332 -1.75 -0.40 -14.24
CA PHE A 332 -2.29 0.89 -14.69
C PHE A 332 -3.37 0.84 -15.77
N GLN A 333 -3.91 -0.34 -16.11
CA GLN A 333 -5.21 -0.27 -16.78
C GLN A 333 -6.14 0.47 -15.81
N GLU A 334 -6.85 1.45 -16.34
CA GLU A 334 -8.07 2.01 -15.76
C GLU A 334 -9.05 0.85 -15.58
N GLY A 335 -8.73 -0.06 -14.66
CA GLY A 335 -9.72 -0.87 -14.04
C GLY A 335 -10.62 0.15 -13.42
N ASP A 336 -11.78 0.34 -14.04
CA ASP A 336 -13.05 0.41 -13.37
C ASP A 336 -13.07 -0.67 -12.28
N SER A 337 -12.26 -0.49 -11.22
CA SER A 337 -12.80 -0.74 -9.92
C SER A 337 -14.02 0.16 -9.94
N SER A 338 -15.19 -0.44 -10.08
CA SER A 338 -16.48 0.24 -9.98
C SER A 338 -16.54 1.08 -8.68
N PHE A 339 -15.62 0.82 -7.75
CA PHE A 339 -15.37 1.36 -6.44
C PHE A 339 -14.12 2.27 -6.36
N ALA A 340 -13.58 2.83 -7.44
CA ALA A 340 -12.55 3.88 -7.32
C ALA A 340 -13.25 5.22 -7.02
N LEU A 341 -12.99 5.82 -5.85
CA LEU A 341 -13.55 7.14 -5.49
C LEU A 341 -13.10 8.27 -6.41
N GLU A 342 -12.06 8.05 -7.23
CA GLU A 342 -11.28 9.15 -7.78
C GLU A 342 -11.18 9.15 -9.29
N LYS A 343 -11.51 10.31 -9.85
CA LYS A 343 -11.19 10.65 -11.23
C LYS A 343 -9.73 11.08 -11.30
N THR A 344 -8.99 10.48 -12.24
CA THR A 344 -7.70 10.99 -12.68
C THR A 344 -7.81 12.47 -13.03
N GLN A 345 -6.99 13.32 -12.42
CA GLN A 345 -6.92 14.75 -12.69
C GLN A 345 -5.89 15.00 -13.80
N GLN A 346 -6.27 15.78 -14.82
CA GLN A 346 -5.41 16.10 -15.96
C GLN A 346 -5.02 17.58 -15.93
N PHE A 347 -3.74 17.88 -16.16
CA PHE A 347 -3.18 19.23 -16.22
C PHE A 347 -2.41 19.41 -17.52
N SER A 348 -2.46 20.61 -18.10
CA SER A 348 -1.62 21.01 -19.24
C SER A 348 -0.68 22.11 -18.76
N LEU A 349 0.63 21.88 -18.93
CA LEU A 349 1.72 22.70 -18.38
C LEU A 349 2.72 23.01 -19.50
N ASN A 350 3.41 24.15 -19.42
CA ASN A 350 4.16 24.70 -20.56
C ASN A 350 5.61 25.16 -20.19
N GLY A 351 6.05 24.97 -18.95
CA GLY A 351 7.32 25.46 -18.43
C GLY A 351 8.31 24.35 -18.03
N GLN A 352 9.56 24.74 -17.75
CA GLN A 352 10.53 23.81 -17.13
C GLN A 352 10.16 23.54 -15.68
N LYS A 353 9.55 24.55 -15.05
CA LYS A 353 9.12 24.61 -13.67
C LYS A 353 7.69 25.11 -13.68
N ASP A 354 6.77 24.28 -13.24
CA ASP A 354 5.36 24.61 -13.16
C ASP A 354 4.82 24.27 -11.77
N ILE A 355 3.73 24.93 -11.41
CA ILE A 355 3.02 24.70 -10.15
C ILE A 355 1.57 24.39 -10.47
N PHE A 356 1.05 23.31 -9.91
CA PHE A 356 -0.35 22.94 -10.04
C PHE A 356 -0.88 22.36 -8.74
N THR A 357 -2.20 22.46 -8.54
CA THR A 357 -2.84 22.02 -7.30
C THR A 357 -3.71 20.81 -7.57
N ILE A 358 -3.51 19.77 -6.78
CA ILE A 358 -4.30 18.54 -6.83
C ILE A 358 -5.39 18.60 -5.77
N THR A 359 -6.59 18.23 -6.19
CA THR A 359 -7.72 18.07 -5.29
C THR A 359 -7.52 16.82 -4.44
N PRO A 360 -7.64 16.91 -3.10
CA PRO A 360 -7.54 15.74 -2.23
C PRO A 360 -8.64 14.71 -2.55
N PRO A 361 -8.47 13.46 -2.10
CA PRO A 361 -9.49 12.41 -2.21
C PRO A 361 -10.87 12.91 -1.79
N GLN A 362 -11.85 12.85 -2.70
CA GLN A 362 -13.22 13.23 -2.36
C GLN A 362 -13.85 12.21 -1.42
N ASN A 363 -14.79 12.67 -0.61
CA ASN A 363 -15.51 11.88 0.40
C ASN A 363 -14.67 11.40 1.57
N ILE A 364 -13.33 11.53 1.58
CA ILE A 364 -12.48 11.16 2.71
C ILE A 364 -12.28 12.33 3.69
N LYS A 365 -13.03 12.34 4.80
CA LYS A 365 -12.87 13.33 5.88
C LYS A 365 -11.94 12.79 6.98
N GLY A 366 -10.66 13.11 6.89
CA GLY A 366 -9.71 12.84 7.98
C GLY A 366 -9.72 13.95 9.04
N TYR A 367 -9.26 13.66 10.26
CA TYR A 367 -9.28 14.61 11.39
C TYR A 367 -7.89 15.21 11.70
N HIS A 368 -6.77 14.56 11.37
CA HIS A 368 -5.42 14.99 11.75
C HIS A 368 -4.48 15.25 10.56
N GLN A 369 -3.14 15.25 10.77
CA GLN A 369 -2.16 15.37 9.70
C GLN A 369 -2.31 14.15 8.78
N ASP A 370 -3.02 14.35 7.68
CA ASP A 370 -3.44 13.27 6.78
C ASP A 370 -2.58 13.32 5.53
N ASP A 371 -1.71 12.33 5.35
CA ASP A 371 -0.87 12.18 4.17
C ASP A 371 -1.41 11.12 3.21
N TRP A 372 -1.42 11.43 1.93
CA TRP A 372 -1.73 10.50 0.84
C TRP A 372 -0.66 10.59 -0.24
N VAL A 373 -0.72 9.69 -1.21
CA VAL A 373 0.23 9.68 -2.31
C VAL A 373 -0.49 10.02 -3.59
N VAL A 374 0.18 10.80 -4.43
CA VAL A 374 -0.25 11.06 -5.80
C VAL A 374 0.73 10.40 -6.75
N ASP A 375 0.24 9.46 -7.55
CA ASP A 375 0.99 8.96 -8.70
C ASP A 375 0.83 9.93 -9.88
N LEU A 376 1.94 10.27 -10.51
CA LEU A 376 1.99 11.23 -11.60
C LEU A 376 2.51 10.57 -12.88
N LYS A 377 1.75 10.67 -13.97
CA LYS A 377 2.27 10.40 -15.31
C LYS A 377 2.47 11.72 -16.04
N ILE A 378 3.62 11.87 -16.68
CA ILE A 378 4.00 13.08 -17.41
C ILE A 378 4.18 12.68 -18.85
N GLY A 379 3.46 13.32 -19.77
CA GLY A 379 3.51 12.97 -21.19
C GLY A 379 3.60 14.23 -22.04
N TYR A 380 4.52 14.28 -23.00
CA TYR A 380 4.52 15.35 -23.99
C TYR A 380 3.25 15.31 -24.84
N GLN A 381 2.79 16.46 -25.31
CA GLN A 381 1.64 16.47 -26.22
C GLN A 381 1.97 15.71 -27.52
N PRO A 382 1.07 14.83 -28.00
CA PRO A 382 1.30 14.02 -29.20
C PRO A 382 1.66 14.82 -30.45
N GLN A 383 1.20 16.08 -30.52
CA GLN A 383 1.46 17.02 -31.63
C GLN A 383 2.95 17.34 -31.82
N ASN A 384 3.78 17.08 -30.80
CA ASN A 384 5.23 17.32 -30.83
C ASN A 384 6.03 16.13 -31.38
N TYR A 385 5.41 14.96 -31.52
CA TYR A 385 6.00 13.85 -32.24
C TYR A 385 5.44 13.88 -33.65
N GLY A 386 6.29 13.85 -34.67
CA GLY A 386 5.83 13.75 -36.05
C GLY A 386 4.83 12.61 -36.22
N ASN A 387 4.00 12.68 -37.27
CA ASN A 387 2.84 11.81 -37.59
C ASN A 387 3.06 10.26 -37.51
N ASN A 388 4.25 9.79 -37.16
CA ASN A 388 4.66 8.40 -37.10
C ASN A 388 4.41 7.70 -35.75
N VAL A 389 3.86 8.38 -34.73
CA VAL A 389 3.58 7.76 -33.42
C VAL A 389 2.11 7.87 -33.02
N ILE A 390 1.25 7.28 -33.85
CA ILE A 390 -0.18 7.12 -33.55
C ILE A 390 -0.35 5.87 -32.65
N ASN A 391 -1.22 5.94 -31.63
CA ASN A 391 -1.57 4.85 -30.69
C ASN A 391 -0.50 4.43 -29.65
N CYS A 392 0.47 5.27 -29.31
CA CYS A 392 1.36 5.02 -28.17
C CYS A 392 1.16 6.11 -27.10
N GLU A 393 0.64 5.74 -25.92
CA GLU A 393 0.69 6.62 -24.75
C GLU A 393 2.16 6.82 -24.32
N GLN A 394 2.72 8.00 -24.56
CA GLN A 394 4.12 8.31 -24.23
C GLN A 394 4.25 8.96 -22.86
N TRP A 395 4.05 8.15 -21.82
CA TRP A 395 4.34 8.58 -20.45
C TRP A 395 5.84 8.44 -20.16
N TRP A 396 6.44 9.47 -19.57
CA TRP A 396 7.83 9.45 -19.12
C TRP A 396 8.03 8.35 -18.08
N LYS A 397 9.10 7.58 -18.29
CA LYS A 397 9.58 6.59 -17.34
C LYS A 397 10.95 7.02 -16.86
N ILE A 398 11.09 7.24 -15.55
CA ILE A 398 12.33 7.70 -14.94
C ILE A 398 13.02 6.56 -14.17
N PRO A 399 14.36 6.58 -14.05
CA PRO A 399 15.10 5.62 -13.23
C PRO A 399 14.61 5.63 -11.79
N ARG A 400 14.62 4.47 -11.12
CA ARG A 400 14.18 4.33 -9.73
C ARG A 400 15.27 4.85 -8.79
N HIS A 401 15.24 6.14 -8.52
CA HIS A 401 16.28 6.82 -7.76
C HIS A 401 15.71 8.04 -7.04
N LEU A 402 15.88 8.12 -5.70
CA LEU A 402 15.31 9.22 -4.91
C LEU A 402 15.90 10.59 -5.26
N GLY A 403 17.19 10.67 -5.58
CA GLY A 403 17.82 11.94 -5.99
C GLY A 403 17.17 12.56 -7.22
N VAL A 404 16.66 11.72 -8.14
CA VAL A 404 15.98 12.21 -9.33
C VAL A 404 14.63 12.84 -8.96
N VAL A 405 13.88 12.26 -8.04
CA VAL A 405 12.57 12.83 -7.68
C VAL A 405 12.67 13.96 -6.65
N SER A 406 13.68 13.97 -5.78
CA SER A 406 13.84 15.03 -4.77
C SER A 406 13.91 16.41 -5.43
N ARG A 407 14.75 16.60 -6.44
CA ARG A 407 14.84 17.90 -7.13
C ARG A 407 13.65 18.15 -8.06
N MET A 408 13.11 17.11 -8.69
CA MET A 408 11.92 17.21 -9.55
C MET A 408 10.71 17.79 -8.80
N PHE A 409 10.62 17.52 -7.49
CA PHE A 409 9.54 17.99 -6.64
C PHE A 409 10.01 18.98 -5.55
N ASN A 410 11.09 19.72 -5.79
CA ASN A 410 11.61 20.75 -4.87
C ASN A 410 11.76 20.27 -3.41
N ASN A 411 12.44 19.14 -3.23
CA ASN A 411 12.67 18.43 -1.97
C ASN A 411 11.41 17.97 -1.23
N ARG A 412 10.26 17.90 -1.90
CA ARG A 412 9.11 17.13 -1.41
C ARG A 412 9.44 15.65 -1.38
N SER A 413 8.95 14.97 -0.34
CA SER A 413 9.01 13.51 -0.22
C SER A 413 8.33 12.86 -1.42
N ALA A 414 9.12 12.17 -2.23
CA ALA A 414 8.68 11.51 -3.44
C ALA A 414 9.53 10.29 -3.71
N ARG A 415 9.02 9.37 -4.52
CA ARG A 415 9.73 8.18 -5.01
C ARG A 415 9.38 7.91 -6.46
N VAL A 416 10.04 6.93 -7.03
CA VAL A 416 9.68 6.35 -8.33
C VAL A 416 9.12 4.96 -8.10
N THR A 417 7.92 4.70 -8.59
CA THR A 417 7.24 3.41 -8.47
C THR A 417 7.96 2.33 -9.30
N LYS A 418 7.61 1.06 -9.07
CA LYS A 418 8.05 -0.08 -9.89
C LYS A 418 7.76 0.14 -11.37
N SER A 419 6.63 0.76 -11.69
CA SER A 419 6.20 1.11 -13.06
C SER A 419 6.98 2.29 -13.66
N ARG A 420 7.98 2.84 -12.95
CA ARG A 420 8.86 3.95 -13.35
C ARG A 420 8.17 5.32 -13.40
N PHE A 421 7.04 5.48 -12.71
CA PHE A 421 6.37 6.78 -12.58
C PHE A 421 6.71 7.45 -11.26
N PRO A 422 6.85 8.78 -11.22
CA PRO A 422 6.99 9.51 -9.97
C PRO A 422 5.71 9.42 -9.13
N ALA A 423 5.90 9.31 -7.82
CA ALA A 423 4.84 9.39 -6.82
C ALA A 423 5.27 10.35 -5.72
N CYS A 424 4.42 11.29 -5.35
CA CYS A 424 4.73 12.30 -4.34
C CYS A 424 3.77 12.24 -3.16
N LEU A 425 4.30 12.47 -1.97
CA LEU A 425 3.52 12.62 -0.76
C LEU A 425 2.80 13.97 -0.78
N CYS A 426 1.52 13.95 -0.43
CA CYS A 426 0.69 15.13 -0.26
C CYS A 426 0.02 15.12 1.09
N SER A 427 -0.22 16.32 1.64
CA SER A 427 -0.78 16.49 2.97
C SER A 427 -2.03 17.35 2.95
N LYS A 428 -2.82 17.24 4.01
CA LYS A 428 -4.13 17.87 4.17
C LYS A 428 -4.18 19.38 3.94
N ASN A 429 -3.08 20.09 4.20
CA ASN A 429 -3.02 21.56 4.04
C ASN A 429 -3.01 21.99 2.56
N GLY A 430 -3.04 21.05 1.63
CA GLY A 430 -3.10 21.28 0.19
C GLY A 430 -2.00 20.52 -0.54
N CYS A 431 -2.34 19.96 -1.69
CA CYS A 431 -1.39 19.27 -2.56
C CYS A 431 -1.01 20.17 -3.73
N THR A 432 -0.31 21.27 -3.43
CA THR A 432 0.30 22.12 -4.47
C THR A 432 1.64 21.53 -4.87
N ILE A 433 1.75 20.95 -6.06
CA ILE A 433 2.99 20.36 -6.56
C ILE A 433 3.74 21.40 -7.37
N GLN A 434 4.99 21.66 -7.00
CA GLN A 434 5.96 22.30 -7.85
C GLN A 434 6.74 21.21 -8.59
N LEU A 435 6.61 21.17 -9.91
CA LEU A 435 7.24 20.19 -10.78
C LEU A 435 8.33 20.87 -11.61
N GLU A 436 9.56 20.42 -11.46
CA GLU A 436 10.69 20.77 -12.32
C GLU A 436 11.07 19.57 -13.19
N LEU A 437 10.90 19.68 -14.50
CA LEU A 437 11.29 18.60 -15.41
C LEU A 437 12.80 18.35 -15.32
N PRO A 438 13.26 17.09 -15.28
CA PRO A 438 14.67 16.80 -15.29
C PRO A 438 15.38 17.23 -16.55
N LYS A 439 16.43 18.05 -16.37
CA LYS A 439 17.47 18.25 -17.38
C LYS A 439 18.36 17.01 -17.41
N GLU A 440 18.75 16.57 -18.61
CA GLU A 440 19.53 15.34 -18.82
C GLU A 440 20.82 15.31 -18.00
N TYR A 441 21.63 16.37 -18.03
CA TYR A 441 22.87 16.44 -17.24
C TYR A 441 22.62 16.20 -15.75
N TRP A 442 21.56 16.79 -15.21
CA TRP A 442 21.22 16.61 -13.81
C TRP A 442 20.80 15.17 -13.54
N LEU A 443 19.98 14.57 -14.41
CA LEU A 443 19.58 13.17 -14.31
C LEU A 443 20.82 12.26 -14.24
N PHE A 444 21.76 12.40 -15.18
CA PHE A 444 22.98 11.60 -15.20
C PHE A 444 23.86 11.86 -13.96
N SER A 445 24.05 13.12 -13.58
CA SER A 445 24.81 13.47 -12.38
C SER A 445 24.23 12.80 -11.13
N ASN A 446 22.91 12.84 -10.94
CA ASN A 446 22.26 12.22 -9.78
C ASN A 446 22.35 10.70 -9.78
N LEU A 447 22.35 10.05 -10.94
CA LEU A 447 22.54 8.60 -11.05
C LEU A 447 23.98 8.17 -10.73
N ILE A 448 24.96 9.05 -10.95
CA ILE A 448 26.39 8.76 -10.70
C ILE A 448 26.78 9.12 -9.26
N CYS A 449 26.39 10.32 -8.80
CA CYS A 449 26.77 10.87 -7.50
C CYS A 449 25.94 10.29 -6.34
N ASP A 450 24.80 9.68 -6.62
CA ASP A 450 23.85 9.19 -5.61
C ASP A 450 23.46 10.27 -4.58
N GLU A 451 23.21 11.49 -5.06
CA GLU A 451 22.76 12.61 -4.23
C GLU A 451 21.35 12.33 -3.70
N LYS A 452 21.25 11.84 -2.47
CA LYS A 452 19.98 11.57 -1.80
C LYS A 452 19.86 12.40 -0.54
N HIS A 453 18.68 12.99 -0.36
CA HIS A 453 18.32 13.69 0.86
C HIS A 453 17.38 12.80 1.66
N TYR A 454 17.85 12.36 2.82
CA TYR A 454 17.07 11.57 3.76
C TYR A 454 16.61 12.44 4.93
N SER A 455 15.41 12.17 5.40
CA SER A 455 14.83 12.82 6.58
C SER A 455 15.46 12.32 7.88
N TYR A 456 15.13 12.96 9.00
CA TYR A 456 15.79 12.68 10.29
C TYR A 456 15.48 11.28 10.82
N GLY A 457 14.26 10.77 10.62
CA GLY A 457 13.85 9.44 11.08
C GLY A 457 14.17 8.31 10.12
N ASP A 458 14.81 8.59 8.98
CA ASP A 458 15.12 7.58 7.97
C ASP A 458 16.43 6.84 8.29
N LEU A 459 16.37 5.51 8.34
CA LEU A 459 17.51 4.63 8.63
C LEU A 459 18.64 4.73 7.58
N ARG A 460 18.37 5.28 6.40
CA ARG A 460 19.38 5.50 5.36
C ARG A 460 20.25 6.71 5.64
N LYS A 461 19.80 7.66 6.47
CA LYS A 461 20.54 8.90 6.78
C LYS A 461 21.90 8.62 7.39
N ASP A 462 22.00 7.58 8.23
CA ASP A 462 23.24 7.23 8.92
C ASP A 462 24.16 6.34 8.08
N LEU A 463 23.75 5.97 6.86
CA LEU A 463 24.57 5.18 5.96
C LEU A 463 25.65 6.06 5.32
N LYS A 464 26.91 5.64 5.46
CA LYS A 464 28.01 6.31 4.75
C LYS A 464 27.83 6.14 3.25
N ASN A 465 27.71 7.24 2.51
CA ASN A 465 27.78 7.17 1.05
C ASN A 465 29.17 6.68 0.65
N LYS A 466 29.23 5.64 -0.19
CA LYS A 466 30.50 5.09 -0.67
C LYS A 466 31.15 5.98 -1.74
N ASN A 467 30.38 6.89 -2.30
CA ASN A 467 30.70 7.67 -3.48
C ASN A 467 30.61 9.16 -3.14
N ASP A 468 31.76 9.80 -2.96
CA ASP A 468 31.87 11.25 -2.85
C ASP A 468 32.45 11.79 -4.16
N TYR A 469 31.72 11.54 -5.25
CA TYR A 469 32.12 11.96 -6.58
C TYR A 469 31.39 13.25 -6.96
N GLY A 470 32.13 14.24 -7.44
CA GLY A 470 31.56 15.39 -8.16
C GLY A 470 31.42 15.07 -9.65
N VAL A 471 30.32 15.48 -10.25
CA VAL A 471 30.17 15.47 -11.72
C VAL A 471 30.24 16.91 -12.20
N GLU A 472 31.15 17.16 -13.13
CA GLU A 472 31.32 18.44 -13.81
C GLU A 472 31.33 18.23 -15.33
N THR A 473 30.93 19.27 -16.06
CA THR A 473 31.05 19.26 -17.52
C THR A 473 32.50 19.52 -17.92
N SER A 474 33.11 18.59 -18.65
CA SER A 474 34.47 18.77 -19.20
C SER A 474 34.54 19.95 -20.17
N GLN A 475 35.75 20.44 -20.47
CA GLN A 475 35.92 21.52 -21.45
C GLN A 475 35.34 21.14 -22.83
N GLN A 476 35.57 19.91 -23.27
CA GLN A 476 35.02 19.38 -24.52
C GLN A 476 33.49 19.31 -24.46
N GLY A 477 32.92 18.88 -23.32
CA GLY A 477 31.48 18.89 -23.10
C GLY A 477 30.88 20.29 -23.14
N ARG A 478 31.57 21.31 -22.62
CA ARG A 478 31.15 22.72 -22.71
C ARG A 478 31.11 23.20 -24.16
N ASN A 479 32.12 22.85 -24.96
CA ASN A 479 32.16 23.20 -26.38
C ASN A 479 31.02 22.52 -27.15
N LEU A 480 30.81 21.22 -26.91
CA LEU A 480 29.72 20.45 -27.52
C LEU A 480 28.35 21.02 -27.11
N ARG A 481 28.19 21.45 -25.85
CA ARG A 481 26.96 22.10 -25.39
C ARG A 481 26.73 23.45 -26.06
N GLY A 482 27.79 24.22 -26.31
CA GLY A 482 27.70 25.45 -27.11
C GLY A 482 27.18 25.17 -28.53
N LEU A 483 27.61 24.06 -29.13
CA LEU A 483 27.10 23.59 -30.42
C LEU A 483 25.62 23.17 -30.32
N PHE A 484 25.23 22.40 -29.29
CA PHE A 484 23.82 22.03 -29.08
C PHE A 484 22.91 23.22 -28.78
N GLY A 485 23.43 24.28 -28.17
CA GLY A 485 22.71 25.53 -27.98
C GLY A 485 22.29 26.19 -29.30
N LEU A 486 22.96 25.91 -30.42
CA LEU A 486 22.53 26.35 -31.76
C LEU A 486 21.24 25.68 -32.21
N PHE A 487 20.90 24.53 -31.62
CA PHE A 487 19.69 23.74 -31.88
C PHE A 487 18.72 23.80 -30.69
N ASN A 488 18.68 24.95 -29.99
CA ASN A 488 17.83 25.18 -28.82
C ASN A 488 17.99 24.16 -27.69
N ASP A 489 19.18 23.56 -27.54
CA ASP A 489 19.44 22.47 -26.60
C ASP A 489 18.49 21.25 -26.77
N ASN A 490 17.94 21.05 -27.98
CA ASN A 490 17.02 19.97 -28.32
C ASN A 490 17.73 18.93 -29.20
N PHE A 491 17.98 17.74 -28.64
CA PHE A 491 18.63 16.64 -29.37
C PHE A 491 17.86 16.18 -30.61
N SER A 492 16.53 16.18 -30.57
CA SER A 492 15.73 15.77 -31.74
C SER A 492 15.74 16.83 -32.83
N GLU A 493 15.81 18.12 -32.48
CA GLU A 493 16.00 19.20 -33.45
C GLU A 493 17.40 19.14 -34.06
N ALA A 494 18.42 18.94 -33.22
CA ALA A 494 19.79 18.71 -33.66
C ALA A 494 19.89 17.49 -34.58
N GLU A 495 19.26 16.36 -34.23
CA GLU A 495 19.22 15.15 -35.07
C GLU A 495 18.55 15.44 -36.42
N ASN A 496 17.38 16.09 -36.44
CA ASN A 496 16.68 16.41 -37.67
C ASN A 496 17.53 17.30 -38.59
N ILE A 497 18.20 18.32 -38.04
CA ILE A 497 19.02 19.25 -38.83
C ILE A 497 20.36 18.62 -39.23
N LEU A 498 21.02 17.87 -38.35
CA LEU A 498 22.31 17.26 -38.63
C LEU A 498 22.21 15.99 -39.47
N SER A 499 21.02 15.38 -39.57
CA SER A 499 20.77 14.23 -40.45
C SER A 499 20.37 14.65 -41.88
N GLU A 500 20.07 15.93 -42.11
CA GLU A 500 19.83 16.47 -43.44
C GLU A 500 21.13 16.41 -44.27
N PRO A 501 21.10 15.80 -45.47
CA PRO A 501 22.28 15.60 -46.31
C PRO A 501 23.07 16.90 -46.57
N PHE A 502 22.37 18.03 -46.69
CA PHE A 502 22.98 19.34 -46.86
C PHE A 502 23.93 19.71 -45.71
N TRP A 503 23.47 19.56 -44.45
CA TRP A 503 24.26 19.93 -43.29
C TRP A 503 25.39 18.93 -43.02
N VAL A 504 25.16 17.65 -43.31
CA VAL A 504 26.22 16.62 -43.29
C VAL A 504 27.35 16.99 -44.24
N ASP A 505 27.04 17.39 -45.48
CA ASP A 505 28.04 17.78 -46.47
C ASP A 505 28.79 19.06 -46.11
N VAL A 506 28.10 20.04 -45.52
CA VAL A 506 28.72 21.28 -45.02
C VAL A 506 29.70 20.98 -43.89
N LEU A 507 29.28 20.21 -42.87
CA LEU A 507 30.13 19.85 -41.74
C LEU A 507 31.34 19.00 -42.19
N ASN A 508 31.14 18.06 -43.11
CA ASN A 508 32.22 17.25 -43.66
C ASN A 508 33.27 18.07 -44.44
N LYS A 509 32.89 19.20 -45.04
CA LYS A 509 33.84 20.13 -45.67
C LYS A 509 34.65 20.91 -44.65
N PHE A 510 34.00 21.41 -43.60
CA PHE A 510 34.66 22.17 -42.54
C PHE A 510 35.54 21.32 -41.61
N CYS A 511 35.26 20.02 -41.45
CA CYS A 511 36.08 19.11 -40.63
C CYS A 511 37.26 18.47 -41.37
N LYS A 512 37.41 18.71 -42.68
CA LYS A 512 38.53 18.20 -43.50
C LYS A 512 39.67 19.22 -43.70
N GLU A 513 39.50 20.44 -43.20
CA GLU A 513 40.55 21.45 -42.99
C GLU A 513 41.03 21.39 -41.54
#